data_AF-A0A1I7Y9Y1-F1
#
_entry.id   AF-A0A1I7Y9Y1-F1
#
_cell.length_a   1.000
_cell.length_b   1.000
_cell.length_c   1.000
_cell.angle_alpha   90.00
_cell.angle_beta   90.00
_cell.angle_gamma   90.00
#
_symmetry.space_group_name_H-M   'P 1'
#
loop_
_entity.id
_entity.type
_entity.pdbx_description
1 polymer ?
#
loop_
_entity_poly.entity_id
_entity_poly.type
_entity_poly.pdbx_seq_one_letter_code
_entity_poly.pdbx_strand_id
1 'polypeptide(L)'
;MSPRNFNQHGVYHPEDYCCCGCMHVKTGTVIIALLTSIGALINLCYVGWELAHPTREQSLHSTILNSLELFLLIIAAVSGVLAIVGVAKTFSILLIPLMSVQVLQPLFSVIQRAVNDFTGKEQIKAKIISSELPYHYIATIVTTVFLISLFITVALLYVVWNCYKCLKRENPNDTDVEMEAPRAVQCPNCSHVF
;
A
#
# COMPACT_ATOMS: atom_id res chain seq x y z
N MET A 1 -24.33 -18.04 47.01
CA MET A 1 -23.56 -17.41 45.92
C MET A 1 -22.11 -17.38 46.34
N SER A 2 -21.27 -18.17 45.66
CA SER A 2 -19.83 -18.29 45.97
C SER A 2 -19.05 -17.42 44.99
N PRO A 3 -18.18 -16.48 45.43
CA PRO A 3 -17.35 -15.70 44.53
C PRO A 3 -16.30 -16.62 43.91
N ARG A 4 -16.31 -16.75 42.58
CA ARG A 4 -15.26 -17.45 41.84
C ARG A 4 -14.00 -16.60 41.86
N ASN A 5 -12.96 -17.12 42.51
CA ASN A 5 -11.58 -16.63 42.40
C ASN A 5 -11.16 -16.62 40.92
N PHE A 6 -10.99 -15.42 40.37
CA PHE A 6 -10.23 -15.22 39.15
C PHE A 6 -8.75 -15.39 39.50
N ASN A 7 -8.19 -16.56 39.20
CA ASN A 7 -6.75 -16.76 39.22
C ASN A 7 -6.08 -15.84 38.18
N GLN A 8 -5.60 -14.68 38.64
CA GLN A 8 -4.80 -13.70 37.91
C GLN A 8 -3.33 -14.11 37.81
N HIS A 9 -3.05 -15.27 37.21
CA HIS A 9 -1.69 -15.60 36.78
C HIS A 9 -1.69 -16.12 35.34
N GLY A 10 -2.32 -15.34 34.45
CA GLY A 10 -1.89 -15.35 33.06
C GLY A 10 -0.53 -14.65 33.00
N VAL A 11 0.52 -15.39 32.66
CA VAL A 11 1.85 -14.84 32.39
C VAL A 11 1.69 -13.71 31.38
N TYR A 12 1.98 -12.49 31.81
CA TYR A 12 1.91 -11.30 30.97
C TYR A 12 3.00 -11.43 29.89
N HIS A 13 2.60 -11.83 28.68
CA HIS A 13 3.46 -11.76 27.51
C HIS A 13 3.25 -10.38 26.86
N PRO A 14 4.22 -9.44 26.97
CA PRO A 14 4.13 -8.13 26.34
C PRO A 14 3.98 -8.20 24.80
N GLU A 15 4.22 -9.38 24.24
CA GLU A 15 4.15 -9.73 22.82
C GLU A 15 2.70 -9.83 22.30
N ASP A 16 1.72 -10.02 23.20
CA ASP A 16 0.30 -10.21 22.86
C ASP A 16 -0.53 -8.92 22.94
N TYR A 17 0.09 -7.80 23.33
CA TYR A 17 -0.54 -6.49 23.20
C TYR A 17 -0.56 -6.09 21.72
N CYS A 18 -1.69 -6.35 21.04
CA CYS A 18 -2.01 -5.72 19.77
C CYS A 18 -1.93 -4.21 19.94
N CYS A 19 -0.85 -3.62 19.44
CA CYS A 19 -0.66 -2.18 19.48
C CYS A 19 -1.72 -1.51 18.60
N CYS A 20 -2.53 -0.65 19.22
CA CYS A 20 -3.57 0.19 18.63
C CYS A 20 -4.84 -0.57 18.19
N GLY A 21 -6.00 -0.13 18.70
CA GLY A 21 -7.29 -0.78 18.49
C GLY A 21 -7.51 -1.23 17.04
N CYS A 22 -7.74 -2.54 16.87
CA CYS A 22 -7.87 -3.20 15.57
C CYS A 22 -8.86 -2.54 14.60
N MET A 23 -9.85 -1.78 15.11
CA MET A 23 -10.73 -0.95 14.28
C MET A 23 -9.97 0.12 13.48
N HIS A 24 -8.99 0.80 14.05
CA HIS A 24 -8.24 1.85 13.36
C HIS A 24 -7.42 1.30 12.19
N VAL A 25 -6.85 0.10 12.34
CA VAL A 25 -6.06 -0.54 11.28
C VAL A 25 -6.96 -0.97 10.11
N LYS A 26 -8.14 -1.53 10.40
CA LYS A 26 -9.13 -1.88 9.36
C LYS A 26 -9.60 -0.64 8.60
N THR A 27 -10.02 0.40 9.32
CA THR A 27 -10.49 1.65 8.71
C THR A 27 -9.39 2.33 7.90
N GLY A 28 -8.17 2.42 8.44
CA GLY A 28 -7.02 2.99 7.73
C GLY A 28 -6.69 2.23 6.44
N THR A 29 -6.72 0.89 6.48
CA THR A 29 -6.50 0.05 5.30
C THR A 29 -7.55 0.30 4.23
N VAL A 30 -8.83 0.41 4.61
CA VAL A 30 -9.93 0.71 3.67
C VAL A 30 -9.76 2.08 3.04
N ILE A 31 -9.39 3.10 3.83
CA ILE A 31 -9.12 4.45 3.32
C ILE A 31 -7.97 4.41 2.30
N ILE A 32 -6.85 3.75 2.62
CA ILE A 32 -5.71 3.61 1.72
C ILE A 32 -6.12 2.88 0.43
N ALA A 33 -6.88 1.78 0.55
CA ALA A 33 -7.34 1.01 -0.60
C ALA A 33 -8.25 1.85 -1.52
N LEU A 34 -9.19 2.60 -0.95
CA LEU A 34 -10.08 3.50 -1.70
C LEU A 34 -9.30 4.62 -2.41
N LEU A 35 -8.39 5.30 -1.70
CA LEU A 35 -7.54 6.34 -2.29
C LEU A 35 -6.68 5.79 -3.42
N THR A 36 -6.12 4.58 -3.25
CA THR A 36 -5.32 3.91 -4.27
C THR A 36 -6.16 3.57 -5.50
N SER A 37 -7.36 2.99 -5.33
CA SER A 37 -8.24 2.65 -6.44
C SER A 37 -8.72 3.89 -7.20
N ILE A 38 -9.13 4.95 -6.50
CA ILE A 38 -9.57 6.20 -7.13
C ILE A 38 -8.41 6.85 -7.89
N GLY A 39 -7.24 6.97 -7.26
CA GLY A 39 -6.04 7.51 -7.91
C GLY A 39 -5.64 6.70 -9.14
N ALA A 40 -5.67 5.37 -9.05
CA ALA A 40 -5.38 4.49 -10.18
C ALA A 40 -6.37 4.67 -11.34
N LEU A 41 -7.67 4.81 -11.05
CA LEU A 41 -8.70 5.04 -12.08
C LEU A 41 -8.53 6.39 -12.78
N ILE A 42 -8.24 7.46 -12.03
CA ILE A 42 -7.98 8.79 -12.61
C ILE A 42 -6.75 8.73 -13.53
N ASN A 43 -5.66 8.13 -13.07
CA ASN A 43 -4.44 7.99 -13.86
C ASN A 43 -4.64 7.07 -15.08
N LEU A 44 -5.46 6.02 -14.96
CA LEU A 44 -5.79 5.13 -16.07
C LEU A 44 -6.53 5.89 -17.17
N CYS A 45 -7.47 6.76 -16.82
CA CYS A 45 -8.13 7.64 -17.78
C CYS A 45 -7.15 8.60 -18.45
N TYR A 46 -6.23 9.19 -17.67
CA TYR A 46 -5.22 10.12 -18.19
C TYR A 46 -4.24 9.44 -19.16
N VAL A 47 -3.60 8.35 -18.73
CA VAL A 47 -2.64 7.58 -19.54
C VAL A 47 -3.33 6.96 -20.74
N GLY A 48 -4.54 6.42 -20.57
CA GLY A 48 -5.35 5.88 -21.66
C GLY A 48 -5.70 6.93 -22.72
N TRP A 49 -6.04 8.15 -22.29
CA TRP A 49 -6.28 9.27 -23.21
C TRP A 49 -5.02 9.65 -24.00
N GLU A 50 -3.86 9.69 -23.33
CA GLU A 50 -2.57 10.00 -23.96
C GLU A 50 -2.15 8.94 -24.98
N LEU A 51 -2.39 7.65 -24.70
CA LEU A 51 -2.16 6.57 -25.67
C LEU A 51 -3.12 6.64 -26.87
N ALA A 52 -4.37 7.04 -26.65
CA ALA A 52 -5.35 7.16 -27.73
C ALA A 52 -5.08 8.37 -28.65
N HIS A 53 -4.43 9.42 -28.14
CA HIS A 53 -4.11 10.63 -28.87
C HIS A 53 -2.60 10.90 -28.84
N PRO A 54 -1.79 10.05 -29.51
CA PRO A 54 -0.34 10.17 -29.48
C PRO A 54 0.09 11.52 -30.06
N THR A 55 0.92 12.25 -29.32
CA THR A 55 1.52 13.49 -29.81
C THR A 55 2.62 13.16 -30.82
N ARG A 56 2.88 14.08 -31.76
CA ARG A 56 3.85 13.87 -32.86
C ARG A 56 5.30 13.66 -32.38
N GLU A 57 5.58 13.92 -31.10
CA GLU A 57 6.90 13.78 -30.47
C GLU A 57 7.04 12.53 -29.59
N GLN A 58 6.03 11.65 -29.53
CA GLN A 58 6.14 10.42 -28.74
C GLN A 58 7.17 9.46 -29.34
N SER A 59 8.21 9.17 -28.55
CA SER A 59 9.18 8.14 -28.87
C SER A 59 8.60 6.74 -28.65
N LEU A 60 9.14 5.73 -29.36
CA LEU A 60 8.75 4.34 -29.16
C LEU A 60 8.96 3.87 -27.71
N HIS A 61 10.03 4.36 -27.06
CA HIS A 61 10.31 4.09 -25.65
C HIS A 61 9.22 4.64 -24.72
N SER A 62 8.76 5.88 -24.94
CA SER A 62 7.67 6.47 -24.15
C SER A 62 6.36 5.71 -24.33
N THR A 63 6.03 5.22 -25.53
CA THR A 63 4.83 4.42 -25.75
C THR A 63 4.89 3.09 -24.98
N ILE A 64 6.05 2.42 -24.96
CA ILE A 64 6.24 1.17 -24.19
C ILE A 64 6.08 1.44 -22.69
N LEU A 65 6.72 2.50 -22.17
CA LEU A 65 6.63 2.85 -20.77
C LEU A 65 5.21 3.20 -20.35
N ASN A 66 4.50 4.01 -21.13
CA ASN A 66 3.10 4.37 -20.83
C ASN A 66 2.17 3.14 -20.90
N SER A 67 2.47 2.16 -21.77
CA SER A 67 1.72 0.89 -21.83
C SER A 67 1.96 0.02 -20.59
N LEU A 68 3.20 -0.04 -20.09
CA LEU A 68 3.53 -0.72 -18.84
C LEU A 68 2.90 -0.02 -17.63
N GLU A 69 2.88 1.32 -17.63
CA GLU A 69 2.21 2.12 -16.62
C GLU A 69 0.71 1.81 -16.58
N LEU A 70 0.06 1.78 -17.75
CA LEU A 70 -1.35 1.43 -17.87
C LEU A 70 -1.65 0.05 -17.25
N PHE A 71 -0.80 -0.94 -17.52
CA PHE A 71 -0.94 -2.28 -16.95
C PHE A 71 -0.79 -2.28 -15.42
N LEU A 72 0.19 -1.55 -14.89
CA LEU A 72 0.38 -1.39 -13.45
C LEU A 72 -0.81 -0.67 -12.79
N LEU A 73 -1.41 0.33 -13.45
CA LEU A 73 -2.59 1.04 -12.96
C LEU A 73 -3.83 0.14 -12.90
N ILE A 74 -4.00 -0.77 -13.85
CA ILE A 74 -5.06 -1.79 -13.79
C ILE A 74 -4.86 -2.70 -12.58
N ILE A 75 -3.64 -3.20 -12.37
CA ILE A 75 -3.31 -4.01 -11.19
C ILE A 75 -3.58 -3.22 -9.90
N ALA A 76 -3.20 -1.94 -9.87
CA ALA A 76 -3.45 -1.06 -8.72
C ALA A 76 -4.94 -0.92 -8.41
N ALA A 77 -5.77 -0.65 -9.42
CA ALA A 77 -7.22 -0.53 -9.26
C ALA A 77 -7.84 -1.82 -8.70
N VAL A 78 -7.48 -2.97 -9.28
CA VAL A 78 -7.94 -4.30 -8.83
C VAL A 78 -7.46 -4.61 -7.42
N SER A 79 -6.21 -4.28 -7.10
CA SER A 79 -5.61 -4.54 -5.79
C SER A 79 -6.31 -3.80 -4.65
N GLY A 80 -6.79 -2.57 -4.88
CA GLY A 80 -7.56 -1.83 -3.89
C GLY A 80 -8.94 -2.45 -3.64
N VAL A 81 -9.61 -2.95 -4.68
CA VAL A 81 -10.87 -3.70 -4.51
C VAL A 81 -10.63 -5.00 -3.73
N LEU A 82 -9.57 -5.75 -4.06
CA LEU A 82 -9.19 -6.97 -3.34
C LEU A 82 -8.88 -6.68 -1.87
N ALA A 83 -8.20 -5.57 -1.57
CA ALA A 83 -7.91 -5.17 -0.20
C ALA A 83 -9.18 -4.83 0.59
N ILE A 84 -10.16 -4.14 -0.01
CA ILE A 84 -11.46 -3.86 0.62
C ILE A 84 -12.18 -5.18 0.95
N VAL A 85 -12.25 -6.11 -0.01
CA VAL A 85 -12.83 -7.45 0.20
C VAL A 85 -12.06 -8.21 1.28
N GLY A 86 -10.73 -8.13 1.27
CA GLY A 86 -9.84 -8.74 2.26
C GLY A 86 -10.09 -8.21 3.67
N VAL A 87 -10.29 -6.91 3.84
CA VAL A 87 -10.64 -6.32 5.13
C VAL A 87 -12.04 -6.75 5.57
N ALA A 88 -13.02 -6.74 4.67
CA ALA A 88 -14.40 -7.14 4.97
C ALA A 88 -14.50 -8.62 5.37
N LYS A 89 -13.74 -9.50 4.71
CA LYS A 89 -13.69 -10.95 4.97
C LYS A 89 -12.58 -11.36 5.94
N THR A 90 -11.85 -10.41 6.52
CA THR A 90 -10.69 -10.64 7.40
C THR A 90 -9.60 -11.55 6.82
N PHE A 91 -9.45 -11.58 5.50
CA PHE A 91 -8.40 -12.35 4.81
C PHE A 91 -7.16 -11.50 4.54
N SER A 92 -6.10 -11.72 5.32
CA SER A 92 -4.84 -10.97 5.23
C SER A 92 -4.13 -11.10 3.87
N ILE A 93 -4.27 -12.26 3.22
CA ILE A 93 -3.59 -12.56 1.96
C ILE A 93 -4.04 -11.65 0.81
N LEU A 94 -5.28 -11.16 0.86
CA LEU A 94 -5.87 -10.26 -0.12
C LEU A 94 -5.34 -8.82 -0.03
N LEU A 95 -4.59 -8.46 1.03
CA LEU A 95 -3.91 -7.18 1.14
C LEU A 95 -2.56 -7.16 0.42
N ILE A 96 -1.93 -8.32 0.22
CA ILE A 96 -0.59 -8.43 -0.39
C ILE A 96 -0.52 -7.72 -1.75
N PRO A 97 -1.50 -7.86 -2.66
CA PRO A 97 -1.47 -7.14 -3.94
C PRO A 97 -1.42 -5.62 -3.78
N LEU A 98 -2.22 -5.05 -2.87
CA LEU A 98 -2.24 -3.59 -2.62
C LEU A 98 -0.87 -3.14 -2.11
N MET A 99 -0.30 -3.92 -1.21
CA MET A 99 1.02 -3.67 -0.63
C MET A 99 2.14 -3.72 -1.68
N SER A 100 2.13 -4.69 -2.59
CA SER A 100 3.08 -4.77 -3.69
C SER A 100 2.97 -3.56 -4.62
N VAL A 101 1.74 -3.11 -4.92
CA VAL A 101 1.50 -1.93 -5.77
C VAL A 101 2.05 -0.66 -5.14
N GLN A 102 1.87 -0.48 -3.83
CA GLN A 102 2.39 0.69 -3.09
C GLN A 102 3.92 0.80 -3.13
N VAL A 103 4.62 -0.31 -3.36
CA VAL A 103 6.08 -0.33 -3.56
C VAL A 103 6.46 -0.20 -5.03
N LEU A 104 5.74 -0.88 -5.93
CA LEU A 104 6.06 -0.93 -7.36
C LEU A 104 5.77 0.38 -8.09
N GLN A 105 4.66 1.06 -7.79
CA GLN A 105 4.30 2.33 -8.43
C GLN A 105 5.38 3.41 -8.30
N PRO A 106 5.84 3.77 -7.09
CA PRO A 106 6.84 4.81 -6.95
C PRO A 106 8.18 4.40 -7.59
N LEU A 107 8.51 3.10 -7.59
CA LEU A 107 9.72 2.57 -8.24
C LEU A 107 9.63 2.72 -9.77
N PHE A 108 8.47 2.38 -10.33
CA PHE A 108 8.20 2.54 -11.75
C PHE A 108 8.25 4.01 -12.17
N SER A 109 7.65 4.92 -11.40
CA SER A 109 7.71 6.37 -11.67
C SER A 109 9.16 6.90 -11.68
N VAL A 110 10.03 6.39 -10.81
CA VAL A 110 11.46 6.75 -10.82
C VAL A 110 12.15 6.23 -12.09
N ILE A 111 11.89 4.99 -12.48
CA ILE A 111 12.44 4.40 -13.72
C ILE A 111 11.98 5.17 -14.95
N GLN A 112 10.69 5.47 -15.06
CA GLN A 112 10.11 6.21 -16.18
C GLN A 112 10.72 7.61 -16.31
N ARG A 113 10.88 8.33 -15.18
CA ARG A 113 11.57 9.63 -15.16
C ARG A 113 13.03 9.50 -15.58
N ALA A 114 13.76 8.52 -15.06
CA ALA A 114 15.15 8.28 -15.44
C ALA A 114 15.29 8.02 -16.95
N VAL A 115 14.43 7.17 -17.53
CA VAL A 115 14.47 6.84 -18.97
C VAL A 115 14.09 8.05 -19.84
N ASN A 116 13.05 8.79 -19.46
CA ASN A 116 12.65 10.00 -20.17
C ASN A 116 13.75 11.07 -20.11
N ASP A 117 14.44 11.20 -18.98
CA ASP A 117 15.57 12.10 -18.81
C ASP A 117 16.78 11.70 -19.67
N PHE A 118 17.12 10.40 -19.73
CA PHE A 118 18.20 9.92 -20.60
C PHE A 118 17.89 10.21 -22.08
N THR A 119 16.66 9.94 -22.51
CA THR A 119 16.22 10.17 -23.90
C THR A 119 16.19 11.66 -24.25
N GLY A 120 15.72 12.51 -23.32
CA GLY A 120 15.73 13.96 -23.50
C GLY A 120 17.14 14.55 -23.54
N LYS A 121 18.08 14.02 -22.76
CA LYS A 121 19.49 14.46 -22.77
C LYS A 121 20.20 14.12 -24.07
N GLU A 122 19.89 13.01 -24.72
CA GLU A 122 20.45 12.72 -26.05
C GLU A 122 19.93 13.68 -27.11
N GLN A 123 18.66 14.08 -27.04
CA GLN A 123 18.10 15.09 -27.95
C GLN A 123 18.62 16.51 -27.68
N ILE A 124 18.93 16.85 -26.42
CA ILE A 124 19.41 18.18 -26.02
C ILE A 124 20.94 18.32 -26.13
N LYS A 125 21.73 17.24 -25.97
CA LYS A 125 23.17 17.27 -26.28
C LYS A 125 23.46 17.58 -27.76
N ALA A 126 22.50 17.31 -28.64
CA ALA A 126 22.55 17.77 -30.02
C ALA A 126 22.24 19.26 -30.20
N LYS A 127 21.75 19.97 -29.16
CA LYS A 127 21.24 21.33 -29.28
C LYS A 127 21.94 22.40 -28.45
N ILE A 128 22.16 22.30 -27.13
CA ILE A 128 22.72 23.46 -26.37
C ILE A 128 23.54 23.04 -25.13
N ILE A 129 24.83 23.39 -25.13
CA ILE A 129 25.70 23.54 -23.95
C ILE A 129 25.17 24.72 -23.13
N SER A 130 24.47 24.50 -22.01
CA SER A 130 24.34 25.46 -20.88
C SER A 130 23.23 25.02 -19.92
N SER A 131 23.54 25.07 -18.61
CA SER A 131 22.67 24.89 -17.43
C SER A 131 22.51 23.46 -16.86
N GLU A 132 23.60 22.89 -16.33
CA GLU A 132 23.57 21.58 -15.63
C GLU A 132 23.15 21.63 -14.14
N LEU A 133 22.95 22.81 -13.55
CA LEU A 133 22.70 22.95 -12.11
C LEU A 133 21.26 22.65 -11.61
N PRO A 134 20.15 22.91 -12.34
CA PRO A 134 18.80 22.65 -11.80
C PRO A 134 18.42 21.16 -11.81
N TYR A 135 19.14 20.34 -12.59
CA TYR A 135 18.79 18.93 -12.81
C TYR A 135 19.13 18.03 -11.63
N HIS A 136 20.34 18.15 -11.08
CA HIS A 136 20.76 17.37 -9.91
C HIS A 136 19.84 17.63 -8.71
N TYR A 137 19.32 18.85 -8.58
CA TYR A 137 18.43 19.24 -7.50
C TYR A 137 17.06 18.53 -7.61
N ILE A 138 16.42 18.54 -8.79
CA ILE A 138 15.14 17.87 -9.02
C ILE A 138 15.27 16.35 -8.83
N ALA A 139 16.32 15.75 -9.39
CA ALA A 139 16.58 14.32 -9.24
C ALA A 139 16.74 13.94 -7.75
N THR A 140 17.52 14.71 -7.00
CA THR A 140 17.74 14.47 -5.56
C THR A 140 16.43 14.58 -4.76
N ILE A 141 15.59 15.58 -5.05
CA ILE A 141 14.27 15.72 -4.40
C ILE A 141 13.40 14.50 -4.68
N VAL A 142 13.28 14.09 -5.95
CA VAL A 142 12.46 12.94 -6.34
C VAL A 142 12.94 11.66 -5.67
N THR A 143 14.26 11.42 -5.66
CA THR A 143 14.85 10.26 -4.98
C THR A 143 14.62 10.30 -3.48
N THR A 144 14.72 11.47 -2.85
CA THR A 144 14.50 11.61 -1.40
C THR A 144 13.04 11.35 -1.04
N VAL A 145 12.09 11.93 -1.80
CA VAL A 145 10.66 11.68 -1.61
C VAL A 145 10.33 10.20 -1.83
N PHE A 146 10.94 9.56 -2.82
CA PHE A 146 10.82 8.12 -3.06
C PHE A 146 11.29 7.29 -1.86
N LEU A 147 12.48 7.57 -1.32
CA LEU A 147 13.02 6.85 -0.17
C LEU A 147 12.16 7.02 1.08
N ILE A 148 11.65 8.24 1.32
CA ILE A 148 10.73 8.51 2.43
C ILE A 148 9.43 7.73 2.25
N SER A 149 8.84 7.76 1.05
CA SER A 149 7.62 7.00 0.74
C SER A 149 7.83 5.51 0.94
N LEU A 150 8.96 4.97 0.46
CA LEU A 150 9.31 3.56 0.61
C LEU A 150 9.45 3.18 2.09
N PHE A 151 10.12 4.01 2.89
CA PHE A 151 10.28 3.78 4.33
C PHE A 151 8.93 3.77 5.05
N ILE A 152 8.05 4.73 4.75
CA ILE A 152 6.69 4.80 5.32
C ILE A 152 5.89 3.55 4.93
N THR A 153 5.93 3.13 3.66
CA THR A 153 5.23 1.92 3.20
C THR A 153 5.74 0.68 3.93
N VAL A 154 7.05 0.50 4.05
CA VAL A 154 7.64 -0.65 4.78
C VAL A 154 7.28 -0.62 6.27
N ALA A 155 7.26 0.56 6.89
CA ALA A 155 6.83 0.69 8.28
C ALA A 155 5.35 0.34 8.48
N LEU A 156 4.47 0.83 7.61
CA LEU A 156 3.04 0.48 7.62
C LEU A 156 2.83 -1.01 7.35
N LEU A 157 3.60 -1.60 6.43
CA LEU A 157 3.59 -3.04 6.15
C LEU A 157 3.95 -3.85 7.38
N TYR A 158 5.01 -3.46 8.08
CA TYR A 158 5.45 -4.12 9.29
C TYR A 158 4.38 -4.08 10.37
N VAL A 159 3.73 -2.92 10.56
CA VAL A 159 2.61 -2.76 11.50
C VAL A 159 1.43 -3.63 11.10
N VAL A 160 0.95 -3.54 9.86
CA VAL A 160 -0.19 -4.32 9.35
C VAL A 160 0.08 -5.82 9.46
N TRP A 161 1.27 -6.27 9.07
CA TRP A 161 1.68 -7.67 9.16
C TRP A 161 1.65 -8.19 10.60
N ASN A 162 2.20 -7.43 11.54
CA ASN A 162 2.18 -7.79 12.96
C ASN A 162 0.75 -7.80 13.52
N CYS A 163 -0.07 -6.80 13.20
CA CYS A 163 -1.49 -6.77 13.60
C CYS A 163 -2.25 -7.99 13.06
N TYR A 164 -2.04 -8.37 11.80
CA TYR A 164 -2.68 -9.54 11.22
C TYR A 164 -2.18 -10.87 11.79
N LYS A 165 -0.90 -10.97 12.15
CA LYS A 165 -0.34 -12.15 12.81
C LYS A 165 -1.00 -12.38 14.17
N CYS A 166 -1.31 -11.31 14.90
CA CYS A 166 -2.05 -11.40 16.17
C CYS A 166 -3.51 -11.80 15.95
N LEU A 167 -4.22 -11.21 14.98
CA LEU A 167 -5.60 -11.59 14.64
C LEU A 167 -5.72 -13.08 14.27
N LYS A 168 -4.73 -13.63 13.55
CA LYS A 168 -4.72 -15.04 13.16
C LYS A 168 -4.55 -15.99 14.36
N ARG A 169 -3.85 -15.58 15.42
CA ARG A 169 -3.66 -16.40 16.63
C ARG A 169 -4.93 -16.51 17.47
N GLU A 170 -5.81 -15.51 17.40
CA GLU A 170 -7.07 -15.50 18.16
C GLU A 170 -8.14 -16.43 17.57
N ASN A 171 -7.98 -16.87 16.32
CA ASN A 171 -8.95 -17.71 15.62
C ASN A 171 -8.38 -19.10 15.25
N PRO A 172 -8.04 -19.97 16.21
CA PRO A 172 -7.53 -21.32 15.93
C PRO A 172 -8.62 -22.35 15.55
N ASN A 173 -9.91 -22.00 15.61
CA ASN A 173 -11.03 -22.94 15.54
C ASN A 173 -11.77 -23.01 14.19
N ASP A 174 -11.15 -22.65 13.07
CA ASP A 174 -11.62 -23.08 11.73
C ASP A 174 -11.29 -24.57 11.45
N THR A 175 -11.51 -25.41 12.47
CA THR A 175 -11.75 -26.84 12.34
C THR A 175 -13.06 -27.12 13.07
N ASP A 176 -14.16 -27.01 12.33
CA ASP A 176 -15.43 -27.72 12.51
C ASP A 176 -16.02 -27.83 13.94
N VAL A 177 -16.13 -26.73 14.68
CA VAL A 177 -16.99 -26.68 15.87
C VAL A 177 -18.04 -25.59 15.72
N GLU A 178 -19.30 -26.04 15.76
CA GLU A 178 -20.53 -25.25 15.76
C GLU A 178 -20.41 -23.94 16.56
N MET A 179 -20.95 -22.89 15.96
CA MET A 179 -20.98 -21.52 16.43
C MET A 179 -21.61 -21.40 17.83
N GLU A 180 -20.80 -21.46 18.88
CA GLU A 180 -21.04 -20.65 20.06
C GLU A 180 -20.41 -19.28 19.79
N ALA A 181 -21.22 -18.22 19.85
CA ALA A 181 -20.78 -16.86 19.58
C ALA A 181 -19.48 -16.57 20.38
N PRO A 182 -18.39 -16.13 19.72
CA PRO A 182 -17.15 -15.88 20.42
C PRO A 182 -17.41 -14.83 21.49
N ARG A 183 -17.20 -15.21 22.76
CA ARG A 183 -17.09 -14.23 23.84
C ARG A 183 -15.96 -13.30 23.43
N ALA A 184 -16.31 -12.06 23.15
CA ALA A 184 -15.35 -11.01 22.84
C ALA A 184 -14.25 -11.07 23.89
N VAL A 185 -13.04 -11.46 23.48
CA VAL A 185 -11.85 -11.26 24.29
C VAL A 185 -11.69 -9.75 24.35
N GLN A 186 -12.24 -9.20 25.42
CA GLN A 186 -12.32 -7.78 25.65
C GLN A 186 -10.88 -7.31 25.83
N CYS A 187 -10.29 -6.70 24.79
CA CYS A 187 -9.03 -5.98 24.92
C CYS A 187 -9.18 -5.02 26.10
N PRO A 188 -8.47 -5.21 27.22
CA PRO A 188 -8.74 -4.50 28.46
C PRO A 188 -8.55 -2.97 28.33
N ASN A 189 -7.91 -2.52 27.25
CA ASN A 189 -7.70 -1.11 26.92
C ASN A 189 -8.63 -0.54 25.82
N CYS A 190 -9.58 -1.30 25.27
CA CYS A 190 -10.50 -0.79 24.24
C CYS A 190 -11.87 -0.34 24.81
N SER A 191 -12.09 -0.44 26.12
CA SER A 191 -13.39 -0.19 26.77
C SER A 191 -13.71 1.29 27.06
N HIS A 192 -12.78 2.21 26.80
CA HIS A 192 -12.88 3.62 27.25
C HIS A 192 -13.00 4.65 26.13
N VAL A 193 -13.30 4.24 24.89
CA VAL A 193 -13.53 5.17 23.77
C VAL A 193 -14.91 4.92 23.17
N PHE A 194 -15.95 5.20 23.94
CA PHE A 194 -17.29 5.58 23.47
C PHE A 194 -17.91 6.53 24.50
#